data_AF-A0A4Q0AIY6-F1
#
_entry.id   AF-A0A4Q0AIY6-F1
#
_cell.length_a   1.000
_cell.length_b   1.000
_cell.length_c   1.000
_cell.angle_alpha   90.00
_cell.angle_beta   90.00
_cell.angle_gamma   90.00
#
_symmetry.space_group_name_H-M   'P 1'
#
loop_
_entity.id
_entity.type
_entity.pdbx_description
1 polymer ?
#
loop_
_entity_poly.entity_id
_entity_poly.type
_entity_poly.pdbx_seq_one_letter_code
_entity_poly.pdbx_strand_id
1 'polypeptide(L)'
;MPIIKSAIKRAKQAAKRRSRNQSLKLGLRRVIKRFAAQPDPKSLSQAHSKIDTALKKGLLKPATAARRKSKLAKQLKAAPAAAEKPKVKKSAALKTRKTTAATVKKAPATAKRTKPSATKKAVPKK
;
A
#
# COMPACT_ATOMS: atom_id res chain seq x y z
N MET A 1 -0.77 -27.89 -26.21
CA MET A 1 0.20 -27.38 -25.19
C MET A 1 1.10 -26.31 -25.82
N PRO A 2 1.86 -25.49 -25.06
CA PRO A 2 2.82 -24.58 -25.67
C PRO A 2 4.01 -25.37 -26.22
N ILE A 3 4.28 -25.26 -27.53
CA ILE A 3 5.33 -26.03 -28.22
C ILE A 3 6.69 -25.31 -28.14
N ILE A 4 6.69 -23.99 -28.28
CA ILE A 4 7.92 -23.18 -28.31
C ILE A 4 8.48 -22.96 -26.89
N LYS A 5 9.81 -23.03 -26.73
CA LYS A 5 10.54 -22.85 -25.46
C LYS A 5 10.10 -21.59 -24.67
N SER A 6 9.91 -20.46 -25.35
CA SER A 6 9.44 -19.20 -24.76
C SER A 6 8.00 -19.29 -24.22
N ALA A 7 7.12 -19.99 -24.93
CA ALA A 7 5.73 -20.22 -24.54
C ALA A 7 5.65 -21.19 -23.34
N ILE A 8 6.48 -22.23 -23.30
CA ILE A 8 6.62 -23.13 -22.14
C ILE A 8 7.08 -22.35 -20.91
N LYS A 9 8.09 -21.47 -21.05
CA LYS A 9 8.55 -20.57 -19.97
C LYS A 9 7.43 -19.65 -19.49
N ARG A 10 6.67 -19.04 -20.41
CA ARG A 10 5.53 -18.17 -20.09
C ARG A 10 4.41 -18.93 -19.36
N ALA A 11 4.09 -20.16 -19.76
CA ALA A 11 3.11 -21.01 -19.08
C ALA A 11 3.54 -21.34 -17.63
N LYS A 12 4.79 -21.77 -17.42
CA LYS A 12 5.36 -22.02 -16.08
C LYS A 12 5.31 -20.77 -15.19
N GLN A 13 5.60 -19.59 -15.74
CA GLN A 13 5.48 -18.31 -15.00
C GLN A 13 4.02 -17.92 -14.71
N ALA A 14 3.11 -18.12 -15.66
CA ALA A 14 1.69 -17.81 -15.50
C ALA A 14 1.05 -18.65 -14.38
N ALA A 15 1.37 -19.95 -14.31
CA ALA A 15 0.92 -20.82 -13.22
C ALA A 15 1.37 -20.31 -11.84
N LYS A 16 2.66 -19.97 -11.69
CA LYS A 16 3.23 -19.42 -10.44
C LYS A 16 2.63 -18.05 -10.06
N ARG A 17 2.27 -17.20 -11.03
CA ARG A 17 1.58 -15.93 -10.79
C ARG A 17 0.11 -16.16 -10.42
N ARG A 18 -0.56 -17.12 -11.07
CA ARG A 18 -1.97 -17.47 -10.83
C ARG A 18 -2.19 -17.98 -9.40
N SER A 19 -1.38 -18.91 -8.91
CA SER A 19 -1.52 -19.43 -7.54
C SER A 19 -1.39 -18.33 -6.47
N ARG A 20 -0.36 -17.48 -6.59
CA ARG A 20 -0.15 -16.31 -5.72
C ARG A 20 -1.31 -15.31 -5.75
N ASN A 21 -1.88 -15.06 -6.93
CA ASN A 21 -3.01 -14.14 -7.07
C ASN A 21 -4.35 -14.77 -6.64
N GLN A 22 -4.47 -16.10 -6.71
CA GLN A 22 -5.68 -16.83 -6.35
C GLN A 22 -5.96 -16.78 -4.84
N SER A 23 -4.94 -16.94 -3.98
CA SER A 23 -5.10 -16.81 -2.53
C SER A 23 -5.59 -15.41 -2.14
N LEU A 24 -4.99 -14.35 -2.70
CA LEU A 24 -5.42 -12.96 -2.49
C LEU A 24 -6.85 -12.70 -3.01
N LYS A 25 -7.19 -13.22 -4.20
CA LYS A 25 -8.54 -13.10 -4.80
C LYS A 25 -9.60 -13.80 -3.95
N LEU A 26 -9.30 -14.99 -3.42
CA LEU A 26 -10.20 -15.74 -2.54
C LEU A 26 -10.34 -15.08 -1.17
N GLY A 27 -9.24 -14.62 -0.57
CA GLY A 27 -9.27 -13.87 0.70
C GLY A 27 -10.12 -12.61 0.60
N LEU A 28 -9.96 -11.82 -0.47
CA LEU A 28 -10.79 -10.63 -0.71
C LEU A 28 -12.27 -10.99 -0.89
N ARG A 29 -12.59 -12.06 -1.64
CA ARG A 29 -13.98 -12.55 -1.78
C ARG A 29 -14.59 -12.97 -0.44
N ARG A 30 -13.85 -13.72 0.39
CA ARG A 30 -14.29 -14.17 1.72
C ARG A 30 -14.58 -12.99 2.65
N VAL A 31 -13.70 -11.99 2.72
CA VAL A 31 -13.89 -10.83 3.59
C VAL A 31 -15.08 -9.97 3.14
N ILE A 32 -15.27 -9.76 1.82
CA ILE A 32 -16.47 -9.05 1.31
C ILE A 32 -17.76 -9.85 1.60
N LYS A 33 -17.76 -11.18 1.45
CA LYS A 33 -18.92 -12.01 1.81
C LYS A 33 -19.21 -11.96 3.31
N ARG A 34 -18.18 -11.94 4.16
CA ARG A 34 -18.33 -11.79 5.62
C ARG A 34 -18.95 -10.45 6.01
N PHE A 35 -18.45 -9.34 5.44
CA PHE A 35 -19.03 -8.00 5.65
C PHE A 35 -20.49 -7.93 5.21
N ALA A 36 -20.84 -8.58 4.08
CA ALA A 36 -22.23 -8.61 3.59
C ALA A 36 -23.17 -9.45 4.47
N ALA A 37 -22.65 -10.41 5.23
CA ALA A 37 -23.44 -11.21 6.18
C ALA A 37 -23.64 -10.51 7.53
N GLN A 38 -22.62 -9.77 8.01
CA GLN A 38 -22.67 -9.00 9.25
C GLN A 38 -21.89 -7.68 9.08
N PRO A 39 -22.57 -6.53 8.91
CA PRO A 39 -21.93 -5.24 8.63
C PRO A 39 -21.37 -4.59 9.90
N ASP A 40 -20.19 -5.03 10.33
CA ASP A 40 -19.47 -4.52 11.52
C ASP A 40 -18.31 -3.57 11.11
N PRO A 41 -18.09 -2.42 11.78
CA PRO A 41 -16.92 -1.54 11.55
C PRO A 41 -15.55 -2.26 11.61
N LYS A 42 -15.37 -3.30 12.45
CA LYS A 42 -14.12 -4.09 12.46
C LYS A 42 -14.00 -4.95 11.19
N SER A 43 -15.11 -5.49 10.68
CA SER A 43 -15.12 -6.21 9.39
C SER A 43 -14.87 -5.27 8.20
N LEU A 44 -15.33 -4.02 8.27
CA LEU A 44 -15.06 -2.97 7.28
C LEU A 44 -13.56 -2.62 7.21
N SER A 45 -12.88 -2.41 8.34
CA SER A 45 -11.44 -2.11 8.34
C SER A 45 -10.60 -3.27 7.75
N GLN A 46 -10.96 -4.52 8.05
CA GLN A 46 -10.37 -5.70 7.43
C GLN A 46 -10.61 -5.73 5.91
N ALA A 47 -11.82 -5.38 5.45
CA ALA A 47 -12.14 -5.31 4.02
C ALA A 47 -11.31 -4.24 3.29
N HIS A 48 -11.16 -3.04 3.88
CA HIS A 48 -10.30 -1.98 3.33
C HIS A 48 -8.84 -2.45 3.21
N SER A 49 -8.26 -3.03 4.27
CA SER A 49 -6.88 -3.54 4.28
C SER A 49 -6.62 -4.59 3.18
N LYS A 50 -7.55 -5.52 2.96
CA LYS A 50 -7.43 -6.51 1.87
C LYS A 50 -7.61 -5.89 0.48
N ILE A 51 -8.46 -4.87 0.32
CA ILE A 51 -8.61 -4.13 -0.95
C ILE A 51 -7.31 -3.38 -1.28
N ASP A 52 -6.69 -2.72 -0.30
CA ASP A 52 -5.45 -1.96 -0.50
C ASP A 52 -4.24 -2.87 -0.74
N THR A 53 -4.19 -4.01 -0.06
CA THR A 53 -3.19 -5.05 -0.36
C THR A 53 -3.33 -5.53 -1.82
N ALA A 54 -4.56 -5.73 -2.30
CA ALA A 54 -4.82 -6.13 -3.69
C ALA A 54 -4.46 -5.02 -4.70
N LEU A 55 -4.59 -3.74 -4.34
CA LEU A 55 -4.11 -2.60 -5.13
C LEU A 55 -2.58 -2.55 -5.18
N LYS A 56 -1.91 -2.62 -4.03
CA LYS A 56 -0.43 -2.62 -3.92
C LYS A 56 0.22 -3.82 -4.65
N LYS A 57 -0.50 -4.92 -4.81
CA LYS A 57 -0.06 -6.10 -5.58
C LYS A 57 -0.52 -6.09 -7.06
N GLY A 58 -1.11 -5.00 -7.55
CA GLY A 58 -1.54 -4.85 -8.94
C GLY A 58 -2.70 -5.76 -9.38
N LEU A 59 -3.42 -6.37 -8.43
CA LEU A 59 -4.53 -7.29 -8.70
C LEU A 59 -5.84 -6.54 -9.03
N LEU A 60 -5.95 -5.27 -8.62
CA LEU A 60 -7.08 -4.39 -8.89
C LEU A 60 -6.60 -3.05 -9.48
N LYS A 61 -7.33 -2.54 -10.48
CA LYS A 61 -7.17 -1.16 -10.98
C LYS A 61 -7.57 -0.16 -9.87
N PRO A 62 -6.95 1.04 -9.77
CA PRO A 62 -7.21 1.99 -8.69
C PRO A 62 -8.68 2.40 -8.58
N ALA A 63 -9.34 2.70 -9.70
CA ALA A 63 -10.77 3.00 -9.74
C ALA A 63 -11.66 1.85 -9.21
N THR A 64 -11.23 0.58 -9.36
CA THR A 64 -11.97 -0.57 -8.82
C THR A 64 -11.84 -0.67 -7.31
N ALA A 65 -10.66 -0.39 -6.76
CA ALA A 65 -10.47 -0.30 -5.31
C ALA A 65 -11.31 0.85 -4.72
N ALA A 66 -11.22 2.05 -5.29
CA ALA A 66 -11.99 3.21 -4.86
C ALA A 66 -13.51 2.96 -4.87
N ARG A 67 -14.05 2.42 -5.97
CA ARG A 67 -15.48 2.05 -6.06
C ARG A 67 -15.90 1.02 -5.01
N ARG A 68 -15.06 0.02 -4.73
CA ARG A 68 -15.36 -0.99 -3.69
C ARG A 68 -15.35 -0.39 -2.29
N LYS A 69 -14.35 0.43 -1.96
CA LYS A 69 -14.30 1.16 -0.68
C LYS A 69 -15.54 2.04 -0.48
N SER A 70 -15.92 2.80 -1.51
CA SER A 70 -17.10 3.67 -1.48
C SER A 70 -18.40 2.87 -1.27
N LYS A 71 -18.58 1.74 -1.98
CA LYS A 71 -19.75 0.88 -1.80
C LYS A 71 -19.86 0.31 -0.38
N LEU A 72 -18.78 -0.23 0.18
CA LEU A 72 -18.78 -0.79 1.55
C LEU A 72 -19.11 0.28 2.60
N ALA A 73 -18.53 1.49 2.46
CA ALA A 73 -18.81 2.61 3.36
C ALA A 73 -20.25 3.14 3.23
N LYS A 74 -20.87 3.06 2.05
CA LYS A 74 -22.30 3.35 1.86
C LYS A 74 -23.18 2.27 2.48
N GLN A 75 -22.83 0.99 2.33
CA GLN A 75 -23.58 -0.13 2.92
C GLN A 75 -23.62 -0.06 4.45
N LEU A 76 -22.49 0.22 5.12
CA LEU A 76 -22.47 0.37 6.59
C LEU A 76 -23.32 1.56 7.08
N LYS A 77 -23.47 2.62 6.27
CA LYS A 77 -24.30 3.79 6.61
C LYS A 77 -25.78 3.63 6.27
N ALA A 78 -26.11 2.71 5.36
CA ALA A 78 -27.47 2.45 4.88
C ALA A 78 -28.14 1.29 5.66
N ALA A 79 -27.35 0.36 6.21
CA ALA A 79 -27.83 -0.50 7.29
C ALA A 79 -28.17 0.42 8.49
N PRO A 80 -29.43 0.43 8.97
CA PRO A 80 -29.88 1.42 9.95
C PRO A 80 -29.15 1.31 11.29
N ALA A 81 -29.14 2.42 12.02
CA ALA A 81 -28.24 2.65 13.14
C ALA A 81 -28.45 1.68 14.31
N ALA A 82 -27.43 0.86 14.58
CA ALA A 82 -27.26 0.08 15.82
C ALA A 82 -25.81 0.13 16.32
N ALA A 83 -25.17 1.30 16.22
CA ALA A 83 -23.92 1.65 16.93
C ALA A 83 -23.73 3.17 16.92
N GLU A 84 -23.27 3.73 18.03
CA GLU A 84 -23.29 5.17 18.30
C GLU A 84 -22.23 5.98 17.55
N LYS A 85 -22.49 7.29 17.39
CA LYS A 85 -21.58 8.24 16.75
C LYS A 85 -20.70 8.94 17.81
N PRO A 86 -19.40 8.64 17.95
CA PRO A 86 -18.52 9.51 18.72
C PRO A 86 -18.35 10.85 17.98
N LYS A 87 -18.95 11.91 18.54
CA LYS A 87 -18.80 13.29 18.06
C LYS A 87 -17.37 13.78 18.36
N VAL A 88 -16.46 13.71 17.40
CA VAL A 88 -15.17 14.42 17.49
C VAL A 88 -15.32 15.82 16.89
N LYS A 89 -14.94 16.82 17.70
CA LYS A 89 -15.20 18.25 17.46
C LYS A 89 -14.38 18.77 16.27
N LYS A 90 -14.94 19.72 15.51
CA LYS A 90 -14.18 20.54 14.56
C LYS A 90 -13.15 21.38 15.34
N SER A 91 -11.86 21.22 15.06
CA SER A 91 -10.88 22.28 15.28
C SER A 91 -10.55 22.91 13.92
N ALA A 92 -11.05 24.13 13.71
CA ALA A 92 -10.60 24.98 12.61
C ALA A 92 -9.44 25.84 13.11
N ALA A 93 -8.30 25.84 12.41
CA ALA A 93 -7.39 26.97 12.23
C ALA A 93 -6.06 26.53 11.60
N LEU A 94 -5.91 26.72 10.30
CA LEU A 94 -4.67 27.28 9.74
C LEU A 94 -4.97 27.96 8.41
N LYS A 95 -5.14 29.28 8.45
CA LYS A 95 -5.24 30.14 7.25
C LYS A 95 -4.00 31.03 7.19
N THR A 96 -3.48 31.21 5.97
CA THR A 96 -2.67 32.34 5.48
C THR A 96 -1.35 32.63 6.23
N ARG A 97 -0.20 32.64 5.55
CA ARG A 97 0.18 33.74 4.64
C ARG A 97 1.25 33.34 3.61
N LYS A 98 1.31 34.10 2.51
CA LYS A 98 2.25 33.98 1.39
C LYS A 98 3.00 35.32 1.23
N THR A 99 4.31 35.31 1.45
CA THR A 99 5.31 36.39 1.22
C THR A 99 6.68 35.75 1.52
N THR A 100 7.80 35.97 0.82
CA THR A 100 8.14 36.74 -0.39
C THR A 100 9.48 36.18 -0.93
N ALA A 101 9.84 36.44 -2.18
CA ALA A 101 11.13 36.02 -2.75
C ALA A 101 12.19 37.13 -2.69
N ALA A 102 13.44 36.78 -2.33
CA ALA A 102 14.72 37.43 -2.65
C ALA A 102 15.84 36.64 -1.92
N THR A 103 16.76 35.85 -2.52
CA THR A 103 17.79 36.03 -3.57
C THR A 103 19.17 36.52 -3.09
N VAL A 104 20.20 35.79 -3.56
CA VAL A 104 21.63 36.11 -3.78
C VAL A 104 22.67 35.95 -2.63
N LYS A 105 23.82 35.38 -3.03
CA LYS A 105 25.20 35.40 -2.44
C LYS A 105 25.51 34.31 -1.39
N LYS A 106 26.67 33.63 -1.38
CA LYS A 106 27.82 33.51 -2.34
C LYS A 106 28.74 32.36 -1.85
N ALA A 107 29.26 31.50 -2.74
CA ALA A 107 30.40 30.59 -2.45
C ALA A 107 31.74 31.29 -2.79
N PRO A 108 32.87 30.97 -2.15
CA PRO A 108 33.62 29.70 -2.31
C PRO A 108 33.88 29.01 -0.92
N ALA A 109 34.85 28.13 -0.62
CA ALA A 109 36.08 27.70 -1.31
C ALA A 109 36.60 26.29 -0.91
N THR A 110 37.78 25.95 -1.48
CA THR A 110 38.71 24.81 -1.26
C THR A 110 39.34 24.77 0.16
N ALA A 111 39.73 23.64 0.78
CA ALA A 111 40.81 22.74 0.32
C ALA A 111 41.00 21.45 1.19
N LYS A 112 41.53 20.37 0.55
CA LYS A 112 42.46 19.28 1.01
C LYS A 112 42.34 18.73 2.46
N ARG A 113 42.09 17.43 2.76
CA ARG A 113 42.69 16.11 2.34
C ARG A 113 43.63 15.53 3.41
N THR A 114 43.19 14.50 4.16
CA THR A 114 44.05 13.51 4.85
C THR A 114 43.36 12.13 5.05
N LYS A 115 44.02 11.07 4.57
CA LYS A 115 43.99 9.67 5.08
C LYS A 115 45.46 9.31 5.36
N PRO A 116 45.77 8.48 6.38
CA PRO A 116 46.04 7.03 6.18
C PRO A 116 45.13 6.16 7.11
N SER A 117 44.75 4.90 6.83
CA SER A 117 45.50 3.61 6.87
C SER A 117 46.17 3.29 8.24
N ALA A 118 46.23 2.06 8.77
CA ALA A 118 46.07 0.74 8.13
C ALA A 118 45.73 -0.45 9.10
N THR A 119 45.13 -1.50 8.53
CA THR A 119 45.29 -2.98 8.76
C THR A 119 45.79 -3.58 10.09
N LYS A 120 45.12 -4.68 10.52
CA LYS A 120 45.61 -6.11 10.56
C LYS A 120 44.46 -7.00 11.09
N LYS A 121 43.87 -7.92 10.30
CA LYS A 121 44.25 -9.33 10.02
C LYS A 121 44.37 -10.26 11.24
N ALA A 122 43.44 -11.21 11.38
CA ALA A 122 43.71 -12.65 11.58
C ALA A 122 42.41 -13.49 11.53
N VAL A 123 42.44 -14.63 10.83
CA VAL A 123 41.46 -15.73 10.88
C VAL A 123 42.24 -17.03 10.76
N PRO A 124 41.92 -18.06 11.57
CA PRO A 124 42.10 -19.44 11.13
C PRO A 124 40.78 -20.22 11.21
N LYS A 125 40.52 -21.04 10.20
CA LYS A 125 39.58 -22.17 10.29
C LYS A 125 40.35 -23.43 10.72
N LYS A 126 39.64 -24.33 11.40
CA LYS A 126 39.86 -25.77 11.27
C LYS A 126 38.74 -26.34 10.38
#